data_AF-L9XM85-F1
#
_entry.id   AF-L9XM85-F1
#
_cell.length_a   1.000
_cell.length_b   1.000
_cell.length_c   1.000
_cell.angle_alpha   90.00
_cell.angle_beta   90.00
_cell.angle_gamma   90.00
#
_symmetry.space_group_name_H-M   'P 1'
#
loop_
_entity.id
_entity.type
_entity.pdbx_description
1 polymer ?
#
loop_
_entity_poly.entity_id
_entity_poly.type
_entity_poly.pdbx_seq_one_letter_code
_entity_poly.pdbx_strand_id
1 'polypeptide(L)'
;MSTQDQAPYVAACPECDVDLRTETPNEIVEFYRRHYRVTGHDVEFERAQIDAAEDVTSDDLKDVIWELQEQYENGVPIGVVAAVMSDHGSSIGETLDEIHDVRMTGGLYEPQDDYLGAF
;
A
#
# COMPACT_ATOMS: atom_id res chain seq x y z
N MET A 1 18.30 14.20 18.53
CA MET A 1 16.94 13.72 18.21
C MET A 1 17.10 12.93 16.93
N SER A 2 16.97 11.61 17.02
CA SER A 2 17.35 10.69 15.94
C SER A 2 16.32 10.79 14.81
N THR A 3 16.79 10.91 13.57
CA THR A 3 16.00 11.08 12.33
C THR A 3 15.03 9.94 12.04
N GLN A 4 15.02 8.87 12.86
CA GLN A 4 14.18 7.69 12.72
C GLN A 4 12.74 7.85 13.26
N ASP A 5 12.45 8.92 14.00
CA ASP A 5 11.09 9.21 14.52
C ASP A 5 10.17 9.89 13.49
N GLN A 6 10.70 10.29 12.32
CA GLN A 6 10.00 11.12 11.33
C GLN A 6 9.67 10.41 10.02
N ALA A 7 9.84 9.07 9.94
CA ALA A 7 9.49 8.33 8.73
C ALA A 7 8.00 8.53 8.40
N PRO A 8 7.66 8.87 7.13
CA PRO A 8 6.28 9.11 6.70
C PRO A 8 5.44 7.83 6.73
N TYR A 9 6.07 6.67 6.59
CA TYR A 9 5.40 5.38 6.62
C TYR A 9 5.95 4.49 7.74
N VAL A 10 5.04 3.96 8.55
CA VAL A 10 5.31 3.03 9.65
C VAL A 10 4.30 1.90 9.60
N ALA A 11 4.78 0.67 9.64
CA ALA A 11 3.94 -0.51 9.68
C ALA A 11 4.46 -1.52 10.72
N ALA A 12 3.55 -2.21 11.40
CA ALA A 12 3.88 -3.13 12.46
C ALA A 12 3.06 -4.41 12.39
N CYS A 13 3.66 -5.52 12.81
CA CYS A 13 2.93 -6.76 13.03
C CYS A 13 2.43 -6.81 14.48
N PRO A 14 1.10 -6.86 14.72
CA PRO A 14 0.54 -6.90 16.07
C PRO A 14 0.87 -8.19 16.83
N GLU A 15 1.29 -9.25 16.12
CA GLU A 15 1.56 -10.57 16.70
C GLU A 15 3.04 -10.83 17.02
N CYS A 16 3.96 -10.12 16.34
CA CYS A 16 5.39 -10.44 16.38
C CYS A 16 6.28 -9.37 17.03
N ASP A 17 5.71 -8.24 17.48
CA ASP A 17 6.45 -7.12 18.07
C ASP A 17 7.61 -6.65 17.15
N VAL A 18 7.30 -6.56 15.85
CA VAL A 18 8.22 -6.09 14.82
C VAL A 18 7.58 -4.93 14.05
N ASP A 19 8.34 -3.85 13.90
CA ASP A 19 7.94 -2.67 13.13
C ASP A 19 8.95 -2.34 12.02
N LEU A 20 8.44 -1.72 10.96
CA LEU A 20 9.22 -1.12 9.88
C LEU A 20 8.90 0.37 9.79
N ARG A 21 9.94 1.19 9.68
CA ARG A 21 9.86 2.63 9.42
C ARG A 21 10.58 2.94 8.13
N THR A 22 9.92 3.61 7.20
CA THR A 22 10.47 3.86 5.86
C THR A 22 9.97 5.18 5.26
N GLU A 23 10.77 5.72 4.33
CA GLU A 23 10.41 6.85 3.47
C GLU A 23 9.69 6.38 2.19
N THR A 24 9.71 5.07 1.89
CA THR A 24 9.14 4.51 0.66
C THR A 24 7.98 3.57 0.97
N PRO A 25 6.79 3.80 0.40
CA PRO A 25 5.61 3.01 0.72
C PRO A 25 5.74 1.54 0.26
N ASN A 26 6.44 1.26 -0.84
CA ASN A 26 6.63 -0.11 -1.33
C ASN A 26 7.51 -0.97 -0.40
N GLU A 27 8.39 -0.39 0.41
CA GLU A 27 9.15 -1.18 1.40
C GLU A 27 8.24 -1.83 2.47
N ILE A 28 7.08 -1.24 2.75
CA ILE A 28 6.07 -1.86 3.63
C ILE A 28 5.45 -3.09 2.97
N VAL A 29 5.16 -3.02 1.67
CA VAL A 29 4.62 -4.15 0.90
C VAL A 29 5.65 -5.29 0.85
N GLU A 30 6.92 -4.97 0.61
CA GLU A 30 8.00 -5.95 0.65
C GLU A 30 8.13 -6.60 2.04
N PHE A 31 8.05 -5.79 3.09
CA PHE A 31 8.08 -6.26 4.47
C PHE A 31 6.90 -7.19 4.78
N TYR A 32 5.67 -6.79 4.43
CA TYR A 32 4.48 -7.62 4.54
C TYR A 32 4.67 -8.95 3.80
N ARG A 33 5.02 -8.92 2.51
CA ARG A 33 5.21 -10.14 1.69
C ARG A 33 6.22 -11.11 2.30
N ARG A 34 7.33 -10.59 2.85
CA ARG A 34 8.35 -11.42 3.52
C ARG A 34 7.86 -11.94 4.87
N HIS A 35 7.19 -11.10 5.65
CA HIS A 35 6.72 -11.44 6.99
C HIS A 35 5.59 -12.47 6.93
N TYR A 36 4.55 -12.20 6.13
CA TYR A 36 3.40 -13.08 5.91
C TYR A 36 3.83 -14.44 5.37
N ARG A 37 4.79 -14.50 4.43
CA ARG A 37 5.30 -15.78 3.91
C ARG A 37 5.89 -16.69 4.99
N VAL A 38 6.47 -16.12 6.03
CA VAL A 38 7.14 -16.88 7.11
C VAL A 38 6.21 -17.16 8.27
N THR A 39 5.31 -16.23 8.58
CA THR A 39 4.51 -16.26 9.82
C THR A 39 3.01 -16.47 9.58
N GLY A 40 2.50 -16.05 8.42
CA GLY A 40 1.06 -15.96 8.14
C GLY A 40 0.37 -14.79 8.83
N HIS A 41 1.10 -13.88 9.48
CA HIS A 41 0.52 -12.74 10.19
C HIS A 41 0.40 -11.52 9.27
N ASP A 42 -0.66 -10.75 9.49
CA ASP A 42 -0.86 -9.49 8.80
C ASP A 42 0.01 -8.38 9.40
N VAL A 43 0.27 -7.35 8.58
CA VAL A 43 0.99 -6.14 8.98
C VAL A 43 0.04 -4.97 8.82
N GLU A 44 -0.04 -4.13 9.85
CA GLU A 44 -0.92 -2.97 9.87
C GLU A 44 -0.10 -1.69 9.70
N PHE A 45 -0.66 -0.69 9.03
CA PHE A 45 -0.09 0.66 9.02
C PHE A 45 -0.35 1.33 10.37
N GLU A 46 0.70 1.69 11.09
CA GLU A 46 0.59 2.57 12.25
C GLU A 46 0.58 4.05 11.84
N ARG A 47 1.23 4.35 10.72
CA ARG A 47 1.30 5.69 10.13
C ARG A 47 1.50 5.59 8.63
N ALA A 48 0.73 6.35 7.88
CA ALA A 48 0.98 6.62 6.48
C ALA A 48 0.67 8.09 6.20
N GLN A 49 1.70 8.87 5.84
CA GLN A 49 1.52 10.24 5.36
C GLN A 49 1.40 10.21 3.85
N ILE A 50 0.16 10.33 3.36
CA ILE A 50 -0.16 10.33 1.94
C ILE A 50 -0.84 11.67 1.64
N ASP A 51 -0.08 12.63 1.12
CA ASP A 51 -0.63 13.94 0.76
C ASP A 51 -1.74 13.81 -0.30
N ALA A 52 -1.66 12.78 -1.15
CA ALA A 52 -2.62 12.48 -2.21
C ALA A 52 -3.93 11.85 -1.71
N ALA A 53 -3.99 11.33 -0.49
CA ALA A 53 -5.15 10.58 0.01
C ALA A 53 -6.33 11.49 0.38
N GLU A 54 -6.10 12.77 0.68
CA GLU A 54 -7.15 13.71 1.06
C GLU A 54 -8.17 13.95 -0.08
N ASP A 55 -7.75 13.72 -1.33
CA ASP A 55 -8.58 13.90 -2.52
C ASP A 55 -9.26 12.60 -2.99
N VAL A 56 -8.93 11.45 -2.38
CA VAL A 56 -9.50 10.15 -2.76
C VAL A 56 -10.86 9.97 -2.08
N THR A 57 -11.91 9.75 -2.88
CA THR A 57 -13.29 9.65 -2.36
C THR A 57 -13.91 8.27 -2.51
N SER A 58 -13.34 7.43 -3.38
CA SER A 58 -13.80 6.07 -3.60
C SER A 58 -13.12 5.08 -2.66
N ASP A 59 -13.85 4.04 -2.27
CA ASP A 59 -13.36 2.87 -1.54
C ASP A 59 -13.16 1.64 -2.46
N ASP A 60 -13.50 1.76 -3.74
CA ASP A 60 -13.20 0.73 -4.76
C ASP A 60 -11.75 0.83 -5.21
N LEU A 61 -11.02 -0.29 -5.16
CA LEU A 61 -9.59 -0.34 -5.49
C LEU A 61 -9.26 0.28 -6.86
N LYS A 62 -10.08 0.01 -7.88
CA LYS A 62 -9.80 0.46 -9.24
C LYS A 62 -9.98 1.96 -9.34
N ASP A 63 -11.04 2.48 -8.74
CA ASP A 63 -11.31 3.92 -8.70
C ASP A 63 -10.25 4.66 -7.87
N VAL A 64 -9.80 4.10 -6.74
CA VAL A 64 -8.68 4.62 -5.95
C VAL A 64 -7.42 4.76 -6.81
N ILE A 65 -7.04 3.71 -7.55
CA ILE A 65 -5.87 3.75 -8.44
C ILE A 65 -6.08 4.77 -9.55
N TRP A 66 -7.29 4.88 -10.09
CA TRP A 66 -7.64 5.84 -11.13
C TRP A 66 -7.55 7.30 -10.67
N GLU A 67 -7.97 7.60 -9.43
CA GLU A 67 -7.86 8.93 -8.83
C GLU A 67 -6.38 9.27 -8.51
N LEU A 68 -5.63 8.29 -7.99
CA LEU A 68 -4.22 8.49 -7.64
C LEU A 68 -3.29 8.63 -8.85
N GLN A 69 -3.53 7.89 -9.94
CA GLN A 69 -2.58 7.83 -11.07
C GLN A 69 -2.34 9.18 -11.76
N GLU A 70 -3.23 10.17 -11.63
CA GLU A 70 -3.01 11.52 -12.16
C GLU A 70 -1.81 12.21 -11.50
N GLN A 71 -1.47 11.81 -10.27
CA GLN A 71 -0.38 12.35 -9.48
C GLN A 71 0.94 11.59 -9.68
N TYR A 72 0.91 10.43 -10.35
CA TYR A 72 2.06 9.56 -10.54
C TYR A 72 2.29 9.23 -12.03
N GLU A 73 3.33 9.83 -12.62
CA GLU A 73 3.67 9.66 -14.05
C GLU A 73 3.93 8.20 -14.46
N ASN A 74 4.44 7.37 -13.54
CA ASN A 74 4.83 5.98 -13.81
C ASN A 74 3.96 4.96 -13.05
N GLY A 75 2.69 5.30 -12.82
CA GLY A 75 1.77 4.48 -12.03
C GLY A 75 1.91 4.72 -10.53
N VAL A 76 0.91 4.27 -9.79
CA VAL A 76 0.76 4.47 -8.34
C VAL A 76 1.52 3.36 -7.61
N PRO A 77 2.43 3.67 -6.67
CA PRO A 77 3.10 2.64 -5.89
C PRO A 77 2.07 1.78 -5.12
N ILE A 78 2.20 0.46 -5.15
CA ILE A 78 1.28 -0.45 -4.44
C ILE A 78 1.18 -0.11 -2.95
N GLY A 79 2.27 0.33 -2.33
CA GLY A 79 2.25 0.73 -0.92
C GLY A 79 1.41 1.97 -0.65
N VAL A 80 1.27 2.89 -1.61
CA VAL A 80 0.35 4.04 -1.49
C VAL A 80 -1.08 3.55 -1.56
N VAL A 81 -1.39 2.69 -2.53
CA VAL A 81 -2.72 2.08 -2.67
C VAL A 81 -3.09 1.31 -1.40
N ALA A 82 -2.20 0.46 -0.87
CA ALA A 82 -2.43 -0.28 0.36
C ALA A 82 -2.65 0.63 1.57
N ALA A 83 -1.95 1.77 1.64
CA ALA A 83 -2.12 2.70 2.73
C ALA A 83 -3.45 3.47 2.65
N VAL A 84 -3.90 3.86 1.45
CA VAL A 84 -5.24 4.45 1.24
C VAL A 84 -6.34 3.44 1.56
N MET A 85 -6.24 2.22 1.02
CA MET A 85 -7.21 1.16 1.29
C MET A 85 -7.24 0.79 2.78
N SER A 86 -6.11 0.90 3.49
CA SER A 86 -6.05 0.71 4.94
C SER A 86 -6.78 1.80 5.72
N ASP A 87 -6.77 3.05 5.26
CA ASP A 87 -7.60 4.13 5.84
C ASP A 87 -9.11 3.87 5.62
N HIS A 88 -9.45 3.17 4.53
CA HIS A 88 -10.80 2.70 4.24
C HIS A 88 -11.18 1.37 4.93
N GLY A 89 -10.25 0.78 5.68
CA GLY A 89 -10.49 -0.38 6.55
C GLY A 89 -10.05 -1.74 5.99
N SER A 90 -9.43 -1.79 4.81
CA SER A 90 -8.89 -3.03 4.23
C SER A 90 -7.49 -3.32 4.74
N SER A 91 -7.17 -4.59 4.99
CA SER A 91 -5.80 -4.97 5.35
C SER A 91 -4.84 -4.87 4.16
N ILE A 92 -3.52 -4.89 4.44
CA ILE A 92 -2.51 -4.96 3.38
C ILE A 92 -2.70 -6.24 2.56
N GLY A 93 -2.98 -7.37 3.23
CA GLY A 93 -3.26 -8.63 2.58
C GLY A 93 -4.48 -8.60 1.67
N GLU A 94 -5.61 -8.10 2.19
CA GLU A 94 -6.86 -7.98 1.42
C GLU A 94 -6.67 -7.10 0.18
N THR A 95 -5.97 -5.97 0.33
CA THR A 95 -5.68 -5.07 -0.79
C THR A 95 -4.82 -5.75 -1.86
N LEU A 96 -3.80 -6.51 -1.46
CA LEU A 96 -2.92 -7.20 -2.42
C LEU A 96 -3.64 -8.35 -3.15
N ASP A 97 -4.52 -9.05 -2.47
CA ASP A 97 -5.36 -10.09 -3.08
C ASP A 97 -6.35 -9.47 -4.08
N GLU A 98 -6.96 -8.33 -3.75
CA GLU A 98 -7.84 -7.60 -4.66
C GLU A 98 -7.09 -7.07 -5.89
N ILE A 99 -5.89 -6.50 -5.72
CA ILE A 99 -5.02 -6.10 -6.83
C ILE A 99 -4.75 -7.27 -7.76
N HIS A 100 -4.43 -8.44 -7.20
CA HIS A 100 -4.19 -9.64 -8.00
C HIS A 100 -5.44 -10.02 -8.81
N ASP A 101 -6.62 -10.01 -8.20
CA ASP A 101 -7.88 -10.38 -8.85
C ASP A 101 -8.29 -9.40 -9.97
N VAL A 102 -8.19 -8.09 -9.73
CA VAL A 102 -8.51 -7.09 -10.75
C VAL A 102 -7.52 -7.15 -11.91
N ARG A 103 -6.24 -7.46 -11.67
CA ARG A 103 -5.27 -7.70 -12.75
C ARG A 103 -5.62 -8.91 -13.60
N MET A 104 -6.10 -9.99 -12.98
CA MET A 104 -6.50 -11.20 -13.71
C MET A 104 -7.71 -10.94 -14.63
N THR A 105 -8.53 -9.93 -14.35
CA THR A 105 -9.64 -9.51 -15.21
C THR A 105 -9.27 -8.43 -16.22
N GLY A 106 -8.04 -7.90 -16.15
CA GLY A 106 -7.54 -6.85 -17.05
C GLY A 106 -7.95 -5.43 -16.67
N GLY A 107 -8.42 -5.21 -15.44
CA GLY A 107 -8.82 -3.88 -14.94
C GLY A 107 -7.64 -2.99 -14.55
N LEU A 108 -6.47 -3.58 -14.29
CA LEU A 108 -5.23 -2.91 -13.89
C LEU A 108 -4.05 -3.34 -14.77
N TYR A 109 -3.04 -2.48 -14.89
CA TYR A 109 -1.74 -2.78 -15.50
C TYR A 109 -0.59 -2.34 -14.58
N GLU A 110 0.61 -2.84 -14.87
CA GLU A 110 1.83 -2.55 -14.11
C GLU A 110 2.88 -1.93 -15.05
N PRO A 111 3.05 -0.59 -15.06
CA PRO A 111 4.09 0.07 -15.87
C PRO A 111 5.51 -0.21 -15.37
N GLN A 112 5.67 -0.46 -14.06
CA GLN A 112 6.91 -0.77 -13.38
C GLN A 112 6.63 -1.70 -12.19
N ASP A 113 7.58 -2.57 -11.85
CA ASP A 113 7.53 -3.45 -10.67
C ASP A 113 6.97 -2.75 -9.42
N ASP A 114 5.83 -3.23 -8.94
CA ASP A 114 5.06 -2.68 -7.80
C ASP A 114 4.49 -1.25 -7.98
N TYR A 115 4.17 -0.87 -9.21
CA TYR A 115 3.42 0.35 -9.56
C TYR A 115 2.19 -0.02 -10.39
N LEU A 116 1.04 0.59 -10.13
CA LEU A 116 -0.24 0.24 -10.75
C LEU A 116 -0.79 1.40 -11.59
N GLY A 117 -1.45 1.06 -12.69
CA GLY A 117 -2.36 1.95 -13.40
C GLY A 117 -3.70 1.28 -13.65
N ALA A 118 -4.75 2.08 -13.81
CA ALA A 118 -6.11 1.62 -14.07
C ALA A 118 -6.59 1.97 -15.49
N PHE A 119 -7.50 1.18 -16.06
CA PHE A 119 -8.10 1.37 -17.38
C PHE A 119 -9.54 1.88 -17.35
#